data_AF-A0A7S3K8L9-F1
#
_entry.id   AF-A0A7S3K8L9-F1
#
_cell.length_a   1.000
_cell.length_b   1.000
_cell.length_c   1.000
_cell.angle_alpha   90.00
_cell.angle_beta   90.00
_cell.angle_gamma   90.00
#
_symmetry.space_group_name_H-M   'P 1'
#
loop_
_entity.id
_entity.type
_entity.pdbx_description
1 polymer ?
#
loop_
_entity_poly.entity_id
_entity_poly.type
_entity_poly.pdbx_seq_one_letter_code
_entity_poly.pdbx_strand_id
1 'polypeptide(L)'
;MWSAWRNNVKMVQFLVSQGADIEATNNEGLNALDVAITRVSYATALFLKKQGLSPKPAEFYEDKLQVKFDVELFIEKLENEEQVHSFNIFYKKIEREEQEWLSKDLVIDPRE
;
A
#
# COMPACT_ATOMS: atom_id res chain seq x y z
N MET A 1 -0.71 -5.49 14.70
CA MET A 1 -1.20 -4.41 13.81
C MET A 1 -0.37 -3.13 13.86
N TRP A 2 -0.07 -2.56 15.04
CA TRP A 2 0.75 -1.34 15.15
C TRP A 2 2.17 -1.47 14.57
N SER A 3 2.72 -2.68 14.52
CA SER A 3 4.02 -2.99 13.89
C SER A 3 4.00 -2.88 12.36
N ALA A 4 2.89 -3.26 11.71
CA ALA A 4 2.71 -3.12 10.27
C ALA A 4 2.60 -1.64 9.85
N TRP A 5 2.02 -0.82 10.73
CA TRP A 5 1.88 0.62 10.56
C TRP A 5 3.19 1.39 10.41
N ARG A 6 4.30 0.85 10.96
CA ARG A 6 5.63 1.48 10.95
C ARG A 6 6.61 0.83 9.97
N ASN A 7 6.12 -0.04 9.08
CA ASN A 7 6.94 -0.89 8.21
C ASN A 7 8.05 -1.66 8.97
N ASN A 8 7.80 -2.01 10.24
CA ASN A 8 8.80 -2.66 11.08
C ASN A 8 8.71 -4.18 10.89
N VAL A 9 9.26 -4.65 9.77
CA VAL A 9 9.25 -6.07 9.37
C VAL A 9 9.80 -6.96 10.47
N LYS A 10 10.88 -6.56 11.16
CA LYS A 10 11.48 -7.35 12.24
C LYS A 10 10.52 -7.55 13.42
N MET A 11 9.78 -6.53 13.79
CA MET A 11 8.77 -6.64 14.86
C MET A 11 7.59 -7.51 14.42
N VAL A 12 7.15 -7.40 13.17
CA VAL A 12 6.10 -8.27 12.62
C VAL A 12 6.57 -9.73 12.61
N GLN A 13 7.78 -10.01 12.12
CA GLN A 13 8.40 -11.33 12.16
C GLN A 13 8.48 -11.90 13.58
N PHE A 14 8.89 -11.08 14.55
CA PHE A 14 8.94 -11.48 15.95
C PHE A 14 7.55 -11.83 16.50
N LEU A 15 6.54 -11.01 16.24
CA LEU A 15 5.18 -11.28 16.72
C LEU A 15 4.60 -12.55 16.10
N VAL A 16 4.80 -12.75 14.79
CA VAL A 16 4.37 -13.97 14.10
C VAL A 16 5.11 -15.20 14.66
N SER A 17 6.41 -15.10 14.96
CA SER A 17 7.16 -16.21 15.57
C SER A 17 6.73 -16.53 17.00
N GLN A 18 6.12 -15.58 17.72
CA GLN A 18 5.50 -15.80 19.02
C GLN A 18 4.07 -16.37 18.93
N GLY A 19 3.58 -16.70 17.72
CA GLY A 19 2.23 -17.25 17.53
C GLY A 19 1.14 -16.18 17.53
N ALA A 20 1.47 -14.93 17.20
CA ALA A 20 0.45 -13.91 17.00
C ALA A 20 -0.52 -14.33 15.89
N ASP A 21 -1.81 -14.20 16.18
CA ASP A 21 -2.85 -14.43 15.19
C ASP A 21 -2.75 -13.39 14.07
N ILE A 22 -2.44 -13.87 12.87
CA ILE A 22 -2.25 -13.07 11.66
C ILE A 22 -3.58 -12.72 10.97
N GLU A 23 -4.63 -13.50 11.22
CA GLU A 23 -5.97 -13.30 10.65
C GLU A 23 -6.83 -12.35 11.49
N ALA A 24 -6.38 -12.01 12.71
CA ALA A 24 -7.06 -11.06 13.59
C ALA A 24 -7.30 -9.72 12.87
N THR A 25 -8.56 -9.29 12.89
CA THR A 25 -9.01 -8.03 12.29
C THR A 25 -9.25 -6.95 13.34
N ASN A 26 -9.12 -5.68 12.95
CA ASN A 26 -9.53 -4.56 13.79
C ASN A 26 -11.04 -4.31 13.68
N ASN A 27 -11.52 -3.26 14.35
CA ASN A 27 -12.93 -2.85 14.32
C ASN A 27 -13.45 -2.47 12.92
N GLU A 28 -12.55 -2.26 11.94
CA GLU A 28 -12.88 -1.95 10.55
C GLU A 28 -12.83 -3.21 9.65
N GLY A 29 -12.57 -4.39 10.24
CA GLY A 29 -12.41 -5.64 9.50
C GLY A 29 -11.09 -5.74 8.73
N LEU A 30 -10.09 -4.94 9.09
CA LEU A 30 -8.76 -4.94 8.49
C LEU A 30 -7.81 -5.85 9.26
N ASN A 31 -7.19 -6.79 8.56
CA ASN A 31 -6.14 -7.64 9.12
C ASN A 31 -4.77 -6.93 9.05
N ALA A 32 -3.69 -7.62 9.44
CA ALA A 32 -2.34 -7.05 9.40
C ALA A 32 -1.86 -6.70 7.98
N LEU A 33 -2.27 -7.46 6.96
CA LEU A 33 -1.90 -7.23 5.56
C LEU A 33 -2.62 -6.00 5.00
N ASP A 34 -3.92 -5.88 5.25
CA ASP A 34 -4.73 -4.72 4.84
C ASP A 34 -4.14 -3.41 5.37
N VAL A 35 -3.71 -3.42 6.64
CA VAL A 35 -3.06 -2.26 7.27
C VAL A 35 -1.70 -1.96 6.66
N ALA A 36 -0.95 -2.98 6.21
CA ALA A 36 0.32 -2.76 5.51
C ALA A 36 0.10 -2.11 4.13
N ILE A 37 -0.95 -2.52 3.42
CA ILE A 37 -1.33 -1.98 2.09
C ILE A 37 -1.74 -0.52 2.20
N THR A 38 -2.68 -0.18 3.09
CA THR A 38 -3.16 1.20 3.32
C THR A 38 -2.05 2.18 3.75
N ARG A 39 -0.93 1.64 4.25
CA ARG A 39 0.28 2.38 4.68
C ARG A 39 1.44 2.33 3.69
N VAL A 40 1.27 1.68 2.54
CA VAL A 40 2.31 1.48 1.52
C VAL A 40 3.56 0.79 2.10
N SER A 41 3.37 -0.04 3.12
CA SER A 41 4.44 -0.78 3.81
C SER A 41 4.73 -2.10 3.09
N TYR A 42 5.26 -2.00 1.87
CA TYR A 42 5.42 -3.11 0.92
C TYR A 42 6.20 -4.30 1.49
N ALA A 43 7.33 -4.08 2.14
CA ALA A 43 8.15 -5.16 2.69
C ALA A 43 7.39 -5.97 3.76
N THR A 44 6.55 -5.28 4.55
CA THR A 44 5.71 -5.94 5.55
C THR A 44 4.56 -6.69 4.89
N ALA A 45 3.90 -6.08 3.89
CA ALA A 45 2.84 -6.73 3.12
C ALA A 45 3.35 -8.01 2.44
N LEU A 46 4.53 -7.96 1.81
CA LEU A 46 5.17 -9.11 1.16
C LEU A 46 5.46 -10.23 2.17
N PHE A 47 5.94 -9.90 3.35
CA PHE A 47 6.16 -10.88 4.41
C PHE A 47 4.85 -11.55 4.84
N LEU A 48 3.80 -10.77 5.09
CA LEU A 48 2.49 -11.29 5.53
C LEU A 48 1.81 -12.13 4.45
N LYS A 49 1.94 -11.73 3.17
CA LYS A 49 1.46 -12.54 2.05
C LYS A 49 2.14 -13.90 2.00
N LYS A 50 3.47 -13.94 2.22
CA LYS A 50 4.24 -15.19 2.34
C LYS A 50 3.83 -16.05 3.53
N GLN A 51 3.15 -15.50 4.53
CA GLN A 51 2.56 -16.27 5.63
C GLN A 51 1.18 -16.87 5.27
N GLY A 52 0.67 -16.61 4.06
CA GLY A 52 -0.59 -17.17 3.56
C GLY A 52 -1.76 -16.19 3.52
N LEU A 53 -1.56 -14.91 3.88
CA LEU A 53 -2.62 -13.90 3.76
C LEU A 53 -2.77 -13.47 2.29
N SER A 54 -4.02 -13.33 1.86
CA SER A 54 -4.35 -12.75 0.55
C SER A 54 -4.78 -11.28 0.70
N PRO A 55 -4.36 -10.40 -0.22
CA PRO A 55 -4.90 -9.05 -0.29
C PRO A 55 -6.37 -9.11 -0.77
N LYS A 56 -7.18 -8.18 -0.26
CA LYS A 56 -8.50 -7.87 -0.85
C LYS A 56 -8.34 -7.15 -2.21
N PRO A 57 -9.42 -7.04 -3.01
CA PRO A 57 -9.41 -6.28 -4.26
C PRO A 57 -8.99 -4.82 -4.07
N ALA A 58 -8.42 -4.18 -5.09
CA ALA A 58 -7.88 -2.82 -5.01
C ALA A 58 -8.96 -1.80 -4.56
N GLU A 59 -10.18 -1.98 -5.06
CA GLU A 59 -11.34 -1.12 -4.81
C GLU A 59 -11.72 -1.10 -3.33
N PHE A 60 -11.42 -2.17 -2.59
CA PHE A 60 -11.67 -2.24 -1.15
C PHE A 60 -10.86 -1.21 -0.36
N TYR A 61 -9.68 -0.83 -0.86
CA TYR A 61 -8.76 0.05 -0.16
C TYR A 61 -8.93 1.53 -0.52
N GLU A 62 -9.52 1.86 -1.67
CA GLU A 62 -9.54 3.23 -2.22
C GLU A 62 -10.07 4.28 -1.24
N ASP A 63 -11.11 3.96 -0.46
CA ASP A 63 -11.73 4.82 0.55
C ASP A 63 -10.99 4.82 1.90
N LYS A 64 -10.03 3.91 2.09
CA LYS A 64 -9.27 3.69 3.34
C LYS A 64 -7.82 4.15 3.23
N LEU A 65 -7.39 4.63 2.06
CA LEU A 65 -6.03 5.13 1.85
C LEU A 65 -5.83 6.47 2.55
N GLN A 66 -4.73 6.59 3.29
CA GLN A 66 -4.32 7.89 3.83
C GLN A 66 -3.67 8.79 2.80
N VAL A 67 -2.93 8.19 1.87
CA VAL A 67 -2.26 8.86 0.76
C VAL A 67 -2.68 8.12 -0.50
N LYS A 68 -3.03 8.85 -1.57
CA LYS A 68 -3.34 8.21 -2.86
C LYS A 68 -2.05 7.64 -3.46
N PHE A 69 -2.11 6.39 -3.90
CA PHE A 69 -1.06 5.71 -4.65
C PHE A 69 -1.70 4.67 -5.57
N ASP A 70 -0.89 4.09 -6.45
CA ASP A 70 -1.30 3.03 -7.36
C ASP A 70 -1.42 1.69 -6.59
N VAL A 71 -2.61 1.45 -6.02
CA VAL A 71 -2.93 0.23 -5.27
C VAL A 71 -2.91 -1.00 -6.18
N GLU A 72 -3.35 -0.83 -7.43
CA GLU A 72 -3.38 -1.91 -8.41
C GLU A 72 -1.96 -2.40 -8.70
N LEU A 73 -1.01 -1.49 -8.97
CA LEU A 73 0.40 -1.83 -9.12
C LEU A 73 0.99 -2.44 -7.83
N PHE A 74 0.57 -1.96 -6.66
CA PHE A 74 1.01 -2.51 -5.38
C PHE A 74 0.60 -3.97 -5.23
N ILE A 75 -0.67 -4.28 -5.50
CA ILE A 75 -1.23 -5.63 -5.41
C ILE A 75 -0.61 -6.52 -6.50
N GLU A 76 -0.48 -6.04 -7.74
CA GLU A 76 0.18 -6.78 -8.83
C GLU A 76 1.59 -7.23 -8.42
N LYS A 77 2.40 -6.30 -7.92
CA LYS A 77 3.77 -6.60 -7.46
C LYS A 77 3.79 -7.55 -6.27
N LEU A 78 2.85 -7.38 -5.35
CA LEU A 78 2.69 -8.26 -4.19
C LEU A 78 2.32 -9.68 -4.64
N GLU A 79 1.41 -9.83 -5.59
CA GLU A 79 1.00 -11.11 -6.16
C GLU A 79 2.15 -11.80 -6.89
N ASN A 80 2.98 -11.05 -7.62
CA ASN A 80 4.19 -11.55 -8.26
C ASN A 80 5.36 -11.79 -7.27
N GLU A 81 5.19 -11.44 -5.98
CA GLU A 81 6.22 -11.48 -4.94
C GLU A 81 7.52 -10.74 -5.29
N GLU A 82 7.41 -9.68 -6.08
CA GLU A 82 8.55 -8.91 -6.56
C GLU A 82 9.23 -8.17 -5.42
N GLN A 83 10.56 -8.03 -5.47
CA GLN A 83 11.25 -7.16 -4.53
C GLN A 83 11.22 -5.70 -5.02
N VAL A 84 10.55 -4.85 -4.24
CA VAL A 84 10.50 -3.41 -4.49
C VAL A 84 11.53 -2.71 -3.62
N HIS A 85 12.52 -2.09 -4.28
CA HIS A 85 13.60 -1.36 -3.62
C HIS A 85 13.26 0.11 -3.36
N SER A 86 12.27 0.67 -4.07
CA SER A 86 11.84 2.06 -3.94
C SER A 86 10.31 2.12 -3.89
N PHE A 87 9.75 2.60 -2.79
CA PHE A 87 8.30 2.76 -2.64
C PHE A 87 7.73 3.91 -3.50
N ASN A 88 8.59 4.83 -3.98
CA ASN A 88 8.17 5.93 -4.86
C ASN A 88 7.52 5.43 -6.16
N ILE A 89 7.80 4.20 -6.59
CA ILE A 89 7.20 3.64 -7.80
C ILE A 89 5.66 3.63 -7.75
N PHE A 90 5.07 3.48 -6.56
CA PHE A 90 3.62 3.45 -6.39
C PHE A 90 2.97 4.83 -6.51
N TYR A 91 3.75 5.91 -6.41
CA TYR A 91 3.25 7.28 -6.53
C TYR A 91 3.46 7.85 -7.94
N LYS A 92 4.41 7.31 -8.72
CA LYS A 92 4.80 7.81 -10.04
C LYS A 92 3.65 8.02 -11.02
N LYS A 93 2.67 7.10 -11.03
CA LYS A 93 1.52 7.19 -11.94
C LYS A 93 0.69 8.44 -11.64
N ILE A 94 0.39 8.65 -10.36
CA ILE A 94 -0.39 9.80 -9.88
C ILE A 94 0.39 11.10 -10.07
N GLU A 95 1.69 11.11 -9.76
CA GLU A 95 2.55 12.26 -10.00
C GLU A 95 2.51 12.68 -11.48
N ARG A 96 2.63 11.72 -12.41
CA ARG A 96 2.56 12.03 -13.85
C ARG A 96 1.20 12.61 -14.25
N GLU A 97 0.10 11.99 -13.80
CA GLU A 97 -1.26 12.46 -14.11
C GLU A 97 -1.50 13.88 -13.58
N GLU A 98 -1.01 14.18 -12.37
CA GLU A 98 -1.08 15.52 -11.79
C GLU A 98 -0.26 16.54 -12.58
N GLN A 99 0.96 16.19 -13.01
CA GLN A 99 1.79 17.06 -13.86
C GLN A 99 1.15 17.30 -15.24
N GLU A 100 0.56 16.27 -15.84
CA GLU A 100 -0.16 16.40 -17.11
C GLU A 100 -1.41 17.27 -16.97
N TRP A 101 -2.13 17.16 -15.86
CA TRP A 101 -3.27 18.04 -15.56
C TRP A 101 -2.82 19.50 -15.39
N LEU A 102 -1.81 19.74 -14.55
CA LEU A 102 -1.24 21.08 -14.32
C LEU A 102 -0.73 21.71 -15.62
N SER A 103 -0.05 20.95 -16.48
CA SER A 103 0.48 21.46 -17.74
C SER A 103 -0.59 21.84 -18.77
N LYS A 104 -1.80 21.25 -18.69
CA LYS A 104 -2.94 21.63 -19.52
C LYS A 104 -3.65 22.89 -19.01
N ASP A 105 -3.70 23.09 -17.70
CA ASP A 105 -4.38 24.22 -17.06
C ASP A 105 -3.54 25.52 -17.10
N LEU A 106 -2.21 25.39 -17.11
CA LEU A 106 -1.26 26.51 -17.22
C LEU A 106 -1.26 27.24 -18.58
N VAL A 107 -1.97 26.74 -19.59
CA VAL A 107 -2.02 27.35 -20.95
C VAL A 107 -3.21 28.30 -21.12
N ILE A 108 -4.07 28.47 -20.11
CA ILE A 108 -5.15 29.48 -20.15
C ILE A 108 -4.62 30.77 -19.50
N ASP A 109 -3.87 31.58 -20.24
CA ASP A 109 -3.70 32.99 -19.91
C ASP A 109 -4.99 33.72 -20.35
N PRO A 110 -5.85 34.22 -19.43
CA PRO A 110 -7.11 34.88 -19.79
C PRO A 110 -6.87 36.34 -20.25
N ARG A 111 -5.76 36.58 -20.95
CA ARG A 111 -5.35 37.90 -21.45
C ARG A 111 -5.12 37.88 -22.96
N GLU A 112 -6.13 37.47 -23.72
CA GLU A 112 -6.32 37.92 -25.10
C GLU A 112 -7.79 38.26 -25.35
#